data_AF-A0A426VL66-F1
#
_entry.id   AF-A0A426VL66-F1
#
_cell.length_a   1.000
_cell.length_b   1.000
_cell.length_c   1.000
_cell.angle_alpha   90.00
_cell.angle_beta   90.00
_cell.angle_gamma   90.00
#
_symmetry.space_group_name_H-M   'P 1'
#
loop_
_entity.id
_entity.type
_entity.pdbx_description
1 polymer ?
#
loop_
_entity_poly.entity_id
_entity_poly.type
_entity_poly.pdbx_seq_one_letter_code
_entity_poly.pdbx_strand_id
1 'polypeptide(L)'
;MATIQQAVQVMVDKLVADMNGTTPLSAEEQTLVSNAITRLTDNAKLEQAVVAVAQEHLDESTQLLQQVATSALHNIDTAKAELGGATAELVTRAAKLALLDQIAPLAQQISTAVNQANTAAPKTLFALNNIELPNSHANFRRSTAVLAIYCSDGKSYLTRPSITANSQIEACRLDHIAINETGDSTSILKSSFVYNNAFEQNPETKVFQYGSSAAVPLGLKAQPNDVEFEVVYSTQKTQATTVAEYGGIFVAGQGFTSRTLPKQNLNVQDKYGIATRTSYAHDDVAVLYNNQKHCLVVIDAGTNLVVEKYRDGNHITNVAIMNESQYQDYVNNGDFTTLIFIANTLAQPHGINRYTHVEDALSSYAQNYFGYFGAIGGEVKMAGNKYNAHYLFTAEQKLEPVNYCFTSNSEPYHTAYGPSEGEVNVALERLDGELLGSYYFCSRADNWGYDGGIIATSIQAMNPYSNIGIINEQYLYNRYGLARTCRAI
;
A
#
# COMPACT_ATOMS: atom_id res chain seq x y z
N MET A 1 52.74 -89.17 26.89
CA MET A 1 52.28 -89.75 25.61
C MET A 1 52.10 -88.63 24.57
N ALA A 2 53.10 -87.74 24.45
CA ALA A 2 53.07 -86.51 23.67
C ALA A 2 54.40 -86.31 22.92
N THR A 3 55.00 -87.41 22.46
CA THR A 3 56.27 -87.43 21.74
C THR A 3 56.12 -88.01 20.33
N ILE A 4 55.06 -88.79 20.05
CA ILE A 4 54.81 -89.38 18.72
C ILE A 4 54.11 -88.38 17.80
N GLN A 5 53.05 -87.71 18.24
CA GLN A 5 52.29 -86.76 17.39
C GLN A 5 53.14 -85.57 16.93
N GLN A 6 53.99 -85.05 17.81
CA GLN A 6 54.89 -83.94 17.49
C GLN A 6 56.04 -84.40 16.59
N ALA A 7 56.53 -85.65 16.77
CA ALA A 7 57.49 -86.25 15.85
C ALA A 7 56.89 -86.55 14.47
N VAL A 8 55.62 -86.97 14.40
CA VAL A 8 54.88 -87.20 13.15
C VAL A 8 54.64 -85.88 12.43
N GLN A 9 54.24 -84.81 13.13
CA GLN A 9 54.05 -83.48 12.53
C GLN A 9 55.37 -82.94 11.96
N VAL A 10 56.48 -83.04 12.71
CA VAL A 10 57.81 -82.63 12.25
C VAL A 10 58.29 -83.49 11.06
N MET A 11 57.97 -84.79 11.05
CA MET A 11 58.25 -85.67 9.91
C MET A 11 57.45 -85.26 8.67
N VAL A 12 56.15 -84.97 8.82
CA VAL A 12 55.29 -84.53 7.71
C VAL A 12 55.73 -83.18 7.17
N ASP A 13 56.02 -82.21 8.04
CA ASP A 13 56.49 -80.88 7.64
C ASP A 13 57.85 -80.95 6.94
N LYS A 14 58.75 -81.83 7.42
CA LYS A 14 60.04 -82.10 6.75
C LYS A 14 59.84 -82.80 5.40
N LEU A 15 58.96 -83.80 5.32
CA LEU A 15 58.65 -84.51 4.08
C LEU A 15 58.02 -83.60 3.03
N VAL A 16 57.13 -82.68 3.45
CA VAL A 16 56.52 -81.64 2.60
C VAL A 16 57.55 -80.62 2.15
N ALA A 17 58.50 -80.23 3.02
CA ALA A 17 59.60 -79.34 2.66
C ALA A 17 60.57 -80.01 1.67
N ASP A 18 60.91 -81.28 1.89
CA ASP A 18 61.80 -82.06 1.02
C ASP A 18 61.12 -82.40 -0.32
N MET A 19 59.80 -82.65 -0.34
CA MET A 19 58.99 -82.80 -1.56
C MET A 19 58.96 -81.53 -2.42
N ASN A 20 59.05 -80.35 -1.80
CA ASN A 20 59.05 -79.06 -2.47
C ASN A 20 60.47 -78.51 -2.72
N GLY A 21 61.53 -79.20 -2.28
CA GLY A 21 62.94 -78.83 -2.44
C GLY A 21 63.58 -79.41 -3.71
N THR A 22 64.74 -78.89 -4.12
CA THR A 22 65.47 -79.35 -5.33
C THR A 22 66.31 -80.62 -5.10
N THR A 23 66.20 -81.24 -3.93
CA THR A 23 66.92 -82.48 -3.58
C THR A 23 65.95 -83.66 -3.68
N PRO A 24 66.23 -84.71 -4.46
CA PRO A 24 65.33 -85.86 -4.56
C PRO A 24 65.12 -86.53 -3.20
N LEU A 25 63.86 -86.83 -2.87
CA LEU A 25 63.49 -87.62 -1.69
C LEU A 25 64.22 -88.96 -1.68
N SER A 26 64.63 -89.42 -0.50
CA SER A 26 65.22 -90.75 -0.36
C SER A 26 64.21 -91.85 -0.70
N ALA A 27 64.70 -93.04 -1.08
CA ALA A 27 63.85 -94.18 -1.43
C ALA A 27 62.90 -94.60 -0.28
N GLU A 28 63.32 -94.37 0.96
CA GLU A 28 62.51 -94.65 2.16
C GLU A 28 61.35 -93.65 2.30
N GLU A 29 61.58 -92.37 2.02
CA GLU A 29 60.57 -91.32 2.04
C GLU A 29 59.51 -91.51 0.93
N GLN A 30 59.94 -91.87 -0.28
CA GLN A 30 59.02 -92.16 -1.39
C GLN A 30 58.10 -93.36 -1.11
N THR A 31 58.62 -94.39 -0.44
CA THR A 31 57.84 -95.59 -0.07
C THR A 31 56.80 -95.26 1.01
N LEU A 32 57.13 -94.36 1.94
CA LEU A 32 56.22 -93.91 2.99
C LEU A 32 55.03 -93.11 2.41
N VAL A 33 55.31 -92.20 1.48
CA VAL A 33 54.29 -91.39 0.78
C VAL A 33 53.32 -92.28 0.00
N SER A 34 53.85 -93.24 -0.76
CA SER A 34 53.02 -94.15 -1.56
C SER A 34 52.06 -94.97 -0.70
N ASN A 35 52.53 -95.54 0.42
CA ASN A 35 51.68 -96.28 1.35
C ASN A 35 50.61 -95.41 2.05
N ALA A 36 50.94 -94.16 2.36
CA ALA A 36 49.98 -93.22 2.92
C ALA A 36 48.86 -92.89 1.92
N ILE A 37 49.21 -92.69 0.64
CA ILE A 37 48.24 -92.45 -0.44
C ILE A 37 47.31 -93.65 -0.61
N THR A 38 47.85 -94.88 -0.69
CA THR A 38 47.02 -96.08 -0.84
C THR A 38 46.05 -96.26 0.34
N ARG A 39 46.50 -96.01 1.57
CA ARG A 39 45.64 -96.09 2.77
C ARG A 39 44.58 -94.99 2.85
N LEU A 40 44.82 -93.83 2.24
CA LEU A 40 43.82 -92.78 2.11
C LEU A 40 42.77 -93.12 1.05
N THR A 41 43.19 -93.73 -0.07
CA THR A 41 42.30 -94.17 -1.16
C THR A 41 41.33 -95.28 -0.74
N ASP A 42 41.76 -96.22 0.10
CA ASP A 42 40.95 -97.39 0.51
C ASP A 42 40.06 -97.13 1.75
N ASN A 43 39.94 -95.88 2.22
CA ASN A 43 39.28 -95.56 3.47
C ASN A 43 37.78 -95.26 3.31
N ALA A 44 36.96 -96.30 3.21
CA ALA A 44 35.49 -96.20 3.13
C ALA A 44 34.83 -95.40 4.28
N LYS A 45 35.49 -95.25 5.44
CA LYS A 45 35.00 -94.41 6.54
C LYS A 45 35.10 -92.92 6.21
N LEU A 46 36.07 -92.50 5.40
CA LEU A 46 36.21 -91.12 4.95
C LEU A 46 35.09 -90.76 3.98
N GLU A 47 34.76 -91.64 3.02
CA GLU A 47 33.66 -91.45 2.09
C GLU A 47 32.31 -91.33 2.81
N GLN A 48 32.04 -92.22 3.78
CA GLN A 48 30.84 -92.13 4.61
C GLN A 48 30.77 -90.83 5.43
N ALA A 49 31.91 -90.36 5.96
CA ALA A 49 31.96 -89.09 6.68
C ALA A 49 31.67 -87.89 5.76
N VAL A 50 32.19 -87.90 4.53
CA VAL A 50 31.91 -86.84 3.53
C VAL A 50 30.43 -86.83 3.13
N VAL A 51 29.82 -88.00 2.91
CA VAL A 51 28.38 -88.09 2.59
C VAL A 51 27.51 -87.62 3.75
N ALA A 52 27.87 -87.96 5.00
CA ALA A 52 27.14 -87.50 6.18
C ALA A 52 27.19 -85.97 6.32
N VAL A 53 28.37 -85.36 6.13
CA VAL A 53 28.54 -83.89 6.14
C VAL A 53 27.77 -83.23 4.99
N ALA A 54 27.77 -83.83 3.81
CA ALA A 54 27.00 -83.31 2.68
C ALA A 54 25.48 -83.37 2.95
N GLN A 55 25.00 -84.44 3.59
CA GLN A 55 23.59 -84.57 3.97
C GLN A 55 23.19 -83.52 5.01
N GLU A 56 24.02 -83.33 6.05
CA GLU A 56 23.80 -82.31 7.08
C GLU A 56 23.74 -80.90 6.46
N HIS A 57 24.67 -80.55 5.57
CA HIS A 57 24.65 -79.25 4.88
C HIS A 57 23.45 -79.08 3.93
N LEU A 58 22.99 -80.15 3.27
CA LEU A 58 21.79 -80.10 2.43
C LEU A 58 20.53 -79.93 3.28
N ASP A 59 20.46 -80.59 4.44
CA ASP A 59 19.35 -80.46 5.38
C ASP A 59 19.30 -79.06 5.99
N GLU A 60 20.45 -78.51 6.42
CA GLU A 60 20.59 -77.12 6.88
C GLU A 60 20.17 -76.12 5.80
N SER A 61 20.66 -76.30 4.56
CA SER A 61 20.32 -75.44 3.43
C SER A 61 18.81 -75.49 3.12
N THR A 62 18.20 -76.68 3.23
CA THR A 62 16.76 -76.86 3.03
C THR A 62 15.95 -76.15 4.12
N GLN A 63 16.38 -76.25 5.38
CA GLN A 63 15.74 -75.54 6.48
C GLN A 63 15.86 -74.02 6.32
N LEU A 64 17.04 -73.51 5.94
CA LEU A 64 17.24 -72.10 5.65
C LEU A 64 16.35 -71.62 4.50
N LEU A 65 16.24 -72.40 3.43
CA LEU A 65 15.38 -72.07 2.29
C LEU A 65 13.90 -72.01 2.70
N GLN A 66 13.45 -72.95 3.54
CA GLN A 66 12.09 -72.95 4.09
C GLN A 66 11.84 -71.72 4.98
N GLN A 67 12.78 -71.38 5.87
CA GLN A 67 12.67 -70.17 6.70
C GLN A 67 12.61 -68.89 5.86
N VAL A 68 13.43 -68.79 4.82
CA VAL A 68 13.40 -67.66 3.87
C VAL A 68 12.07 -67.62 3.12
N ALA A 69 11.56 -68.76 2.65
CA ALA A 69 10.27 -68.82 1.97
C ALA A 69 9.11 -68.39 2.88
N THR A 70 9.07 -68.86 4.12
CA THR A 70 8.06 -68.44 5.11
C THR A 70 8.17 -66.95 5.42
N SER A 71 9.39 -66.43 5.61
CA SER A 71 9.62 -65.01 5.86
C SER A 71 9.21 -64.13 4.67
N ALA A 72 9.50 -64.58 3.45
CA ALA A 72 9.11 -63.87 2.23
C ALA A 72 7.60 -63.82 2.07
N LEU A 73 6.89 -64.93 2.32
CA LEU A 73 5.42 -64.96 2.30
C LEU A 73 4.83 -64.01 3.34
N HIS A 74 5.35 -64.01 4.57
CA HIS A 74 4.90 -63.11 5.63
C HIS A 74 5.11 -61.63 5.27
N ASN A 75 6.27 -61.29 4.68
CA ASN A 75 6.55 -59.93 4.22
C ASN A 75 5.63 -59.51 3.07
N ILE A 76 5.31 -60.42 2.14
CA ILE A 76 4.38 -60.18 1.04
C ILE A 76 2.96 -59.93 1.59
N ASP A 77 2.49 -60.75 2.55
CA ASP A 77 1.17 -60.57 3.15
C ASP A 77 1.08 -59.26 3.94
N THR A 78 2.15 -58.88 4.65
CA THR A 78 2.24 -57.60 5.35
C THR A 78 2.19 -56.43 4.37
N ALA A 79 2.99 -56.46 3.30
CA ALA A 79 2.99 -55.44 2.27
C ALA A 79 1.63 -55.32 1.56
N LYS A 80 0.94 -56.45 1.36
CA LYS A 80 -0.41 -56.48 0.79
C LYS A 80 -1.44 -55.83 1.73
N ALA A 81 -1.33 -56.06 3.03
CA ALA A 81 -2.19 -55.42 4.04
C ALA A 81 -1.93 -53.90 4.11
N GLU A 82 -0.68 -53.47 4.11
CA GLU A 82 -0.29 -52.06 4.08
C GLU A 82 -0.79 -51.36 2.81
N LEU A 83 -0.64 -51.99 1.64
CA LEU A 83 -1.16 -51.47 0.37
C LEU A 83 -2.69 -51.35 0.39
N GLY A 84 -3.39 -52.32 0.98
CA GLY A 84 -4.84 -52.26 1.20
C GLY A 84 -5.24 -51.07 2.06
N GLY A 85 -4.52 -50.84 3.17
CA GLY A 85 -4.73 -49.67 4.05
C GLY A 85 -4.48 -48.34 3.34
N ALA A 86 -3.37 -48.22 2.62
CA ALA A 86 -3.03 -47.02 1.85
C ALA A 86 -4.08 -46.72 0.75
N THR A 87 -4.61 -47.76 0.11
CA THR A 87 -5.67 -47.62 -0.91
C THR A 87 -6.97 -47.10 -0.28
N ALA A 88 -7.38 -47.63 0.88
CA ALA A 88 -8.57 -47.16 1.59
C ALA A 88 -8.42 -45.70 2.07
N GLU A 89 -7.22 -45.32 2.52
CA GLU A 89 -6.91 -43.94 2.89
C GLU A 89 -6.97 -43.00 1.66
N LEU A 90 -6.43 -43.44 0.52
CA LEU A 90 -6.49 -42.67 -0.74
C LEU A 90 -7.94 -42.44 -1.19
N VAL A 91 -8.80 -43.45 -1.11
CA VAL A 91 -10.25 -43.31 -1.39
C VAL A 91 -10.90 -42.29 -0.46
N THR A 92 -10.56 -42.32 0.84
CA THR A 92 -11.06 -41.35 1.82
C THR A 92 -10.57 -39.93 1.52
N ARG A 93 -9.31 -39.75 1.13
CA ARG A 93 -8.73 -38.45 0.74
C ARG A 93 -9.36 -37.94 -0.57
N ALA A 94 -9.61 -38.80 -1.54
CA ALA A 94 -10.29 -38.44 -2.78
C ALA A 94 -11.73 -37.97 -2.54
N ALA A 95 -12.46 -38.63 -1.63
CA ALA A 95 -13.80 -38.19 -1.23
C ALA A 95 -13.78 -36.80 -0.55
N LYS A 96 -12.75 -36.50 0.27
CA LYS A 96 -12.55 -35.15 0.84
C LYS A 96 -12.19 -34.10 -0.21
N LEU A 97 -11.44 -34.47 -1.25
CA LEU A 97 -11.11 -33.58 -2.35
C LEU A 97 -12.35 -33.22 -3.18
N ALA A 98 -13.26 -34.18 -3.41
CA ALA A 98 -14.53 -33.93 -4.07
C ALA A 98 -15.46 -32.97 -3.29
N LEU A 99 -15.31 -32.88 -1.96
CA LEU A 99 -15.99 -31.85 -1.15
C LEU A 99 -15.36 -30.46 -1.37
N LEU A 100 -14.06 -30.37 -1.66
CA LEU A 100 -13.38 -29.11 -1.96
C LEU A 100 -13.92 -28.48 -3.26
N ASP A 101 -14.23 -29.31 -4.27
CA ASP A 101 -14.86 -28.85 -5.53
C ASP A 101 -16.25 -28.24 -5.31
N GLN A 102 -16.92 -28.56 -4.21
CA GLN A 102 -18.21 -27.97 -3.82
C GLN A 102 -18.06 -26.66 -3.04
N ILE A 103 -16.88 -26.34 -2.51
CA ILE A 103 -16.65 -25.10 -1.74
C ILE A 103 -16.62 -23.88 -2.65
N ALA A 104 -16.02 -23.98 -3.84
CA ALA A 104 -15.94 -22.86 -4.79
C ALA A 104 -17.32 -22.29 -5.19
N PRO A 105 -18.31 -23.11 -5.62
CA PRO A 105 -19.64 -22.60 -5.93
C PRO A 105 -20.39 -22.10 -4.70
N LEU A 106 -20.19 -22.70 -3.51
CA LEU A 106 -20.79 -22.22 -2.26
C LEU A 106 -20.22 -20.84 -1.85
N ALA A 107 -18.91 -20.64 -1.98
CA ALA A 107 -18.28 -19.35 -1.73
C ALA A 107 -18.76 -18.26 -2.71
N GLN A 108 -18.93 -18.63 -3.99
CA GLN A 108 -19.52 -17.75 -5.01
C GLN A 108 -20.97 -17.36 -4.65
N GLN A 109 -21.78 -18.33 -4.20
CA GLN A 109 -23.16 -18.10 -3.77
C GLN A 109 -23.24 -17.24 -2.51
N ILE A 110 -22.38 -17.47 -1.51
CA ILE A 110 -22.29 -16.64 -0.31
C ILE A 110 -21.88 -15.21 -0.67
N SER A 111 -20.84 -15.04 -1.50
CA SER A 111 -20.42 -13.72 -1.97
C SER A 111 -21.54 -13.00 -2.73
N THR A 112 -22.26 -13.72 -3.60
CA THR A 112 -23.41 -13.18 -4.32
C THR A 112 -24.55 -12.78 -3.38
N ALA A 113 -24.88 -13.61 -2.39
CA ALA A 113 -25.92 -13.33 -1.40
C ALA A 113 -25.55 -12.17 -0.47
N VAL A 114 -24.28 -12.08 -0.04
CA VAL A 114 -23.76 -10.96 0.76
C VAL A 114 -23.76 -9.67 -0.05
N ASN A 115 -23.33 -9.73 -1.32
CA ASN A 115 -23.40 -8.58 -2.22
C ASN A 115 -24.84 -8.14 -2.40
N GLN A 116 -25.76 -9.04 -2.75
CA GLN A 116 -27.19 -8.74 -2.90
C GLN A 116 -27.80 -8.19 -1.61
N ALA A 117 -27.46 -8.72 -0.44
CA ALA A 117 -27.92 -8.18 0.85
C ALA A 117 -27.39 -6.77 1.13
N ASN A 118 -26.12 -6.50 0.78
CA ASN A 118 -25.51 -5.17 0.90
C ASN A 118 -26.06 -4.17 -0.13
N THR A 119 -26.48 -4.61 -1.32
CA THR A 119 -27.12 -3.75 -2.33
C THR A 119 -28.61 -3.54 -2.07
N ALA A 120 -29.29 -4.50 -1.42
CA ALA A 120 -30.74 -4.46 -1.19
C ALA A 120 -31.13 -3.79 0.13
N ALA A 121 -30.19 -3.61 1.07
CA ALA A 121 -30.43 -2.73 2.20
C ALA A 121 -30.47 -1.27 1.68
N PRO A 122 -31.58 -0.53 1.84
CA PRO A 122 -31.52 0.91 1.66
C PRO A 122 -30.47 1.43 2.64
N LYS A 123 -29.29 1.79 2.12
CA LYS A 123 -28.28 2.51 2.90
C LYS A 123 -28.96 3.81 3.31
N THR A 124 -29.49 3.84 4.52
CA THR A 124 -29.97 5.09 5.09
C THR A 124 -28.76 6.02 5.11
N LEU A 125 -28.94 7.30 4.80
CA LEU A 125 -27.90 8.30 4.89
C LEU A 125 -27.46 8.38 6.38
N PHE A 126 -26.52 7.53 6.80
CA PHE A 126 -26.42 7.13 8.21
C PHE A 126 -25.81 8.17 9.14
N ALA A 127 -25.28 9.28 8.63
CA ALA A 127 -24.80 10.36 9.47
C ALA A 127 -24.74 11.64 8.65
N LEU A 128 -25.72 12.52 8.80
CA LEU A 128 -25.43 13.94 8.72
C LEU A 128 -25.01 14.36 10.12
N ASN A 129 -23.71 14.33 10.40
CA ASN A 129 -23.20 14.88 11.63
C ASN A 129 -22.62 16.26 11.34
N ASN A 130 -23.06 17.26 12.11
CA ASN A 130 -22.49 18.60 12.00
C ASN A 130 -21.06 18.57 12.53
N ILE A 131 -20.11 18.92 11.67
CA ILE A 131 -18.71 19.08 12.03
C ILE A 131 -18.48 20.48 12.61
N GLU A 132 -19.30 21.44 12.17
CA GLU A 132 -19.19 22.85 12.54
C GLU A 132 -20.52 23.36 13.09
N LEU A 133 -20.42 24.32 14.01
CA LEU A 133 -21.59 25.01 14.54
C LEU A 133 -21.93 26.21 13.65
N PRO A 134 -23.21 26.41 13.33
CA PRO A 134 -23.62 27.53 12.49
C PRO A 134 -23.34 28.86 13.21
N ASN A 135 -22.76 29.83 12.49
CA ASN A 135 -22.45 31.14 13.06
C ASN A 135 -22.74 32.27 12.07
N SER A 136 -23.39 33.34 12.52
CA SER A 136 -23.72 34.51 11.70
C SER A 136 -22.62 35.56 11.66
N HIS A 137 -21.59 35.41 12.49
CA HIS A 137 -20.48 36.35 12.56
C HIS A 137 -19.47 36.05 11.46
N ALA A 138 -19.10 37.08 10.70
CA ALA A 138 -18.13 36.98 9.60
C ALA A 138 -16.77 36.40 9.99
N ASN A 139 -16.44 36.34 11.29
CA ASN A 139 -15.19 35.80 11.83
C ASN A 139 -15.13 34.27 11.77
N PHE A 140 -16.27 33.59 11.61
CA PHE A 140 -16.35 32.13 11.49
C PHE A 140 -16.50 31.68 10.03
N ARG A 141 -16.22 32.56 9.07
CA ARG A 141 -16.13 32.19 7.66
C ARG A 141 -15.03 31.13 7.47
N ARG A 142 -15.32 30.14 6.63
CA ARG A 142 -14.37 29.10 6.19
C ARG A 142 -14.32 29.12 4.67
N SER A 143 -13.25 28.58 4.11
CA SER A 143 -13.14 28.38 2.67
C SER A 143 -14.00 27.19 2.21
N THR A 144 -14.59 27.25 1.02
CA THR A 144 -15.15 26.05 0.37
C THR A 144 -14.10 25.25 -0.36
N ALA A 145 -12.94 25.86 -0.62
CA ALA A 145 -11.84 25.21 -1.29
C ALA A 145 -11.24 24.12 -0.40
N VAL A 146 -10.66 23.10 -1.04
CA VAL A 146 -10.07 21.97 -0.33
C VAL A 146 -8.95 21.32 -1.14
N LEU A 147 -7.95 20.85 -0.42
CA LEU A 147 -7.08 19.78 -0.89
C LEU A 147 -7.50 18.50 -0.18
N ALA A 148 -7.83 17.44 -0.92
CA ALA A 148 -8.28 16.17 -0.36
C ALA A 148 -7.43 15.00 -0.87
N ILE A 149 -7.07 14.10 0.05
CA ILE A 149 -6.44 12.80 -0.26
C ILE A 149 -7.36 11.70 0.26
N TYR A 150 -7.80 10.83 -0.64
CA TYR A 150 -8.74 9.74 -0.38
C TYR A 150 -7.98 8.42 -0.22
N CYS A 151 -7.96 7.87 0.99
CA CYS A 151 -7.27 6.62 1.27
C CYS A 151 -8.14 5.41 0.94
N SER A 152 -7.48 4.37 0.42
CA SER A 152 -8.08 3.06 0.10
C SER A 152 -8.69 2.33 1.30
N ASP A 153 -8.26 2.65 2.52
CA ASP A 153 -8.86 2.17 3.77
C ASP A 153 -10.21 2.84 4.12
N GLY A 154 -10.66 3.78 3.28
CA GLY A 154 -11.90 4.51 3.45
C GLY A 154 -11.77 5.84 4.19
N LYS A 155 -10.60 6.17 4.76
CA LYS A 155 -10.36 7.47 5.41
C LYS A 155 -10.06 8.56 4.39
N SER A 156 -10.23 9.82 4.79
CA SER A 156 -9.84 10.95 3.95
C SER A 156 -9.16 12.03 4.75
N TYR A 157 -8.16 12.66 4.15
CA TYR A 157 -7.39 13.72 4.76
C TYR A 157 -7.56 14.98 3.95
N LEU A 158 -7.87 16.08 4.63
CA LEU A 158 -8.23 17.33 3.98
C LEU A 158 -7.45 18.47 4.58
N THR A 159 -7.00 19.37 3.71
CA THR A 159 -6.55 20.72 4.09
C THR A 159 -7.62 21.70 3.65
N ARG A 160 -8.20 22.41 4.63
CA ARG A 160 -9.26 23.41 4.44
C ARG A 160 -8.67 24.80 4.70
N PRO A 161 -8.40 25.58 3.65
CA PRO A 161 -7.90 26.93 3.77
C PRO A 161 -8.79 27.81 4.64
N SER A 162 -8.16 28.84 5.20
CA SER A 162 -8.85 29.95 5.82
C SER A 162 -9.19 31.00 4.76
N ILE A 163 -10.17 31.86 5.01
CA ILE A 163 -10.44 33.05 4.18
C ILE A 163 -10.29 34.31 5.04
N THR A 164 -9.42 35.24 4.65
CA THR A 164 -9.12 36.47 5.42
C THR A 164 -9.18 37.75 4.56
N ALA A 165 -10.22 37.91 3.75
CA ALA A 165 -10.43 39.15 2.99
C ALA A 165 -11.16 40.22 3.83
N ASN A 166 -10.52 41.38 4.08
CA ASN A 166 -11.11 42.62 4.64
C ASN A 166 -11.88 42.48 5.98
N SER A 167 -11.62 41.44 6.78
CA SER A 167 -12.18 41.31 8.13
C SER A 167 -11.40 42.18 9.12
N GLN A 168 -12.07 43.08 9.84
CA GLN A 168 -11.44 43.89 10.89
C GLN A 168 -11.20 43.11 12.20
N ILE A 169 -11.51 41.81 12.26
CA ILE A 169 -11.32 40.98 13.46
C ILE A 169 -10.68 39.62 13.12
N GLU A 170 -9.71 39.27 13.96
CA GLU A 170 -8.95 38.01 14.08
C GLU A 170 -9.89 36.83 14.42
N ALA A 171 -9.88 35.69 13.69
CA ALA A 171 -10.33 34.34 14.16
C ALA A 171 -10.65 33.27 13.07
N CYS A 172 -10.22 33.40 11.80
CA CYS A 172 -10.39 32.30 10.85
C CYS A 172 -9.41 31.14 11.16
N ARG A 173 -9.71 29.91 10.70
CA ARG A 173 -8.87 28.74 10.95
C ARG A 173 -8.45 28.08 9.65
N LEU A 174 -7.17 27.68 9.60
CA LEU A 174 -6.63 26.73 8.65
C LEU A 174 -6.68 25.36 9.32
N ASP A 175 -7.46 24.45 8.76
CA ASP A 175 -7.70 23.14 9.36
C ASP A 175 -7.15 22.01 8.48
N HIS A 176 -6.44 21.09 9.12
CA HIS A 176 -6.01 19.82 8.56
C HIS A 176 -6.73 18.72 9.33
N ILE A 177 -7.64 18.03 8.66
CA ILE A 177 -8.56 17.09 9.30
C ILE A 177 -8.51 15.72 8.62
N ALA A 178 -8.78 14.68 9.41
CA ALA A 178 -9.10 13.36 8.91
C ALA A 178 -10.58 13.08 9.13
N ILE A 179 -11.21 12.49 8.13
CA ILE A 179 -12.55 11.91 8.21
C ILE A 179 -12.36 10.41 8.31
N ASN A 180 -13.01 9.80 9.30
CA ASN A 180 -12.95 8.35 9.43
C ASN A 180 -13.80 7.65 8.35
N GLU A 181 -13.51 6.38 8.14
CA GLU A 181 -14.15 5.51 7.17
C GLU A 181 -15.63 5.22 7.43
N THR A 182 -16.19 5.66 8.56
CA THR A 182 -17.62 5.50 8.88
C THR A 182 -18.42 6.80 8.74
N GLY A 183 -17.76 7.96 8.78
CA GLY A 183 -18.36 9.29 8.76
C GLY A 183 -18.81 9.79 10.14
N ASP A 184 -18.63 8.99 11.20
CA ASP A 184 -19.16 9.27 12.54
C ASP A 184 -18.28 10.26 13.32
N SER A 185 -17.01 10.40 12.92
CA SER A 185 -16.07 11.27 13.60
C SER A 185 -15.09 11.93 12.63
N THR A 186 -14.61 13.10 13.03
CA THR A 186 -13.46 13.77 12.41
C THR A 186 -12.39 13.98 13.47
N SER A 187 -11.13 13.90 13.07
CA SER A 187 -9.99 14.23 13.92
C SER A 187 -9.20 15.38 13.30
N ILE A 188 -8.70 16.26 14.16
CA ILE A 188 -7.88 17.40 13.74
C ILE A 188 -6.43 16.95 13.83
N LEU A 189 -5.73 16.88 12.68
CA LEU A 189 -4.28 16.69 12.65
C LEU A 189 -3.59 17.97 13.13
N LYS A 190 -4.05 19.10 12.60
CA LYS A 190 -3.59 20.42 12.99
C LYS A 190 -4.65 21.47 12.68
N SER A 191 -4.80 22.44 13.56
CA SER A 191 -5.64 23.61 13.34
C SER A 191 -4.85 24.82 13.79
N SER A 192 -4.82 25.85 12.94
CA SER A 192 -4.04 27.06 13.17
C SER A 192 -4.95 28.28 13.11
N PHE A 193 -4.80 29.19 14.07
CA PHE A 193 -5.43 30.51 13.96
C PHE A 193 -4.80 31.31 12.82
N VAL A 194 -5.66 32.00 12.07
CA VAL A 194 -5.27 32.89 10.98
C VAL A 194 -5.64 34.32 11.37
N TYR A 195 -4.61 35.14 11.40
CA TYR A 195 -4.62 36.57 11.67
C TYR A 195 -4.51 37.36 10.36
N ASN A 196 -4.79 38.66 10.41
CA ASN A 196 -4.73 39.53 9.23
C ASN A 196 -3.36 39.54 8.54
N ASN A 197 -2.27 39.26 9.27
CA ASN A 197 -0.90 39.30 8.76
C ASN A 197 -0.07 38.04 9.06
N ALA A 198 -0.67 36.98 9.62
CA ALA A 198 0.06 35.79 10.04
C ALA A 198 -0.87 34.59 10.28
N PHE A 199 -0.35 33.38 10.29
CA PHE A 199 -1.02 32.21 10.86
C PHE A 199 -0.02 31.31 11.59
N GLU A 200 -0.54 30.43 12.44
CA GLU A 200 0.31 29.63 13.32
C GLU A 200 0.91 28.42 12.59
N GLN A 201 2.23 28.43 12.41
CA GLN A 201 3.00 27.26 11.95
C GLN A 201 4.08 26.93 13.02
N ASN A 202 3.76 26.01 13.94
CA ASN A 202 4.57 25.61 15.14
C ASN A 202 6.10 25.31 14.89
N PRO A 203 7.04 25.48 15.88
CA PRO A 203 6.81 25.75 17.30
C PRO A 203 7.22 27.10 17.91
N GLU A 204 7.97 28.00 17.28
CA GLU A 204 8.55 29.13 18.06
C GLU A 204 8.00 30.53 17.78
N THR A 205 7.27 30.79 16.69
CA THR A 205 6.65 32.12 16.46
C THR A 205 5.51 32.01 15.43
N LYS A 206 4.64 33.04 15.38
CA LYS A 206 3.70 33.25 14.27
C LYS A 206 4.48 33.24 12.94
N VAL A 207 3.99 32.57 11.91
CA VAL A 207 4.59 32.64 10.55
C VAL A 207 3.56 33.27 9.61
N PHE A 208 3.95 33.83 8.47
CA PHE A 208 3.34 35.07 8.00
C PHE A 208 2.08 34.83 7.18
N GLN A 209 1.44 35.90 6.74
CA GLN A 209 0.13 35.91 6.09
C GLN A 209 -0.01 34.92 4.93
N TYR A 210 1.08 34.69 4.20
CA TYR A 210 1.01 33.96 2.95
C TYR A 210 1.76 32.63 3.00
N GLY A 211 1.17 31.63 2.36
CA GLY A 211 1.75 30.32 2.22
C GLY A 211 0.71 29.34 1.69
N SER A 212 1.18 28.13 1.47
CA SER A 212 0.37 27.01 1.05
C SER A 212 0.66 25.81 1.93
N SER A 213 -0.25 24.86 1.98
CA SER A 213 -0.08 23.67 2.81
C SER A 213 -0.82 22.47 2.24
N ALA A 214 -0.43 21.30 2.72
CA ALA A 214 -1.09 20.05 2.45
C ALA A 214 -0.94 19.10 3.65
N ALA A 215 -1.94 18.25 3.87
CA ALA A 215 -1.79 17.04 4.67
C ALA A 215 -1.24 15.96 3.73
N VAL A 216 -0.05 15.45 4.02
CA VAL A 216 0.73 14.61 3.10
C VAL A 216 1.02 13.27 3.75
N PRO A 217 0.79 12.13 3.08
CA PRO A 217 1.25 10.84 3.57
C PRO A 217 2.78 10.81 3.51
N LEU A 218 3.46 10.68 4.65
CA LEU A 218 4.92 10.60 4.73
C LEU A 218 5.36 9.34 5.49
N GLY A 219 6.33 8.64 4.92
CA GLY A 219 7.01 7.50 5.53
C GLY A 219 8.14 7.92 6.48
N LEU A 220 8.67 6.94 7.23
CA LEU A 220 9.94 7.08 7.94
C LEU A 220 11.12 6.83 6.99
N LYS A 221 12.24 7.52 7.23
CA LYS A 221 13.46 7.32 6.45
C LYS A 221 13.97 5.88 6.46
N ALA A 222 13.93 5.23 7.62
CA ALA A 222 14.37 3.85 7.79
C ALA A 222 13.28 2.81 7.44
N GLN A 223 12.01 3.22 7.44
CA GLN A 223 10.86 2.36 7.20
C GLN A 223 9.84 3.09 6.31
N PRO A 224 10.11 3.19 5.00
CA PRO A 224 9.27 4.00 4.09
C PRO A 224 7.79 3.64 4.13
N ASN A 225 7.45 2.36 4.33
CA ASN A 225 6.07 1.85 4.32
C ASN A 225 5.29 2.16 5.61
N ASP A 226 5.96 2.62 6.67
CA ASP A 226 5.30 3.17 7.86
C ASP A 226 4.89 4.62 7.56
N VAL A 227 3.75 4.74 6.89
CA VAL A 227 3.20 6.00 6.39
C VAL A 227 2.15 6.55 7.34
N GLU A 228 2.31 7.80 7.76
CA GLU A 228 1.25 8.60 8.39
C GLU A 228 1.13 9.96 7.73
N PHE A 229 -0.01 10.61 7.96
CA PHE A 229 -0.25 11.95 7.42
C PHE A 229 0.38 13.02 8.31
N GLU A 230 1.25 13.81 7.71
CA GLU A 230 1.89 14.98 8.32
C GLU A 230 1.45 16.25 7.61
N VAL A 231 1.49 17.37 8.32
CA VAL A 231 1.22 18.67 7.71
C VAL A 231 2.52 19.23 7.15
N VAL A 232 2.52 19.55 5.87
CA VAL A 232 3.66 20.20 5.20
C VAL A 232 3.28 21.62 4.84
N TYR A 233 4.14 22.55 5.22
CA TYR A 233 3.96 23.96 4.94
C TYR A 233 4.96 24.42 3.90
N SER A 234 4.47 25.26 3.00
CA SER A 234 5.31 26.21 2.29
C SER A 234 5.07 27.61 2.83
N THR A 235 6.16 28.36 3.01
CA THR A 235 6.15 29.54 3.87
C THR A 235 7.04 30.66 3.33
N GLN A 236 6.96 31.80 3.98
CA GLN A 236 7.77 32.99 3.70
C GLN A 236 9.02 33.06 4.60
N LYS A 237 10.01 33.85 4.19
CA LYS A 237 11.37 33.90 4.77
C LYS A 237 11.51 34.74 6.04
N THR A 238 10.91 35.94 6.10
CA THR A 238 10.92 36.87 7.28
C THR A 238 9.61 37.61 7.55
N GLN A 239 9.13 37.68 8.81
CA GLN A 239 7.79 38.20 9.16
C GLN A 239 7.56 39.58 8.57
N ALA A 240 6.71 39.67 7.53
CA ALA A 240 6.36 40.93 6.89
C ALA A 240 4.87 40.95 6.49
N THR A 241 4.27 42.14 6.52
CA THR A 241 2.88 42.40 6.10
C THR A 241 2.73 42.52 4.58
N THR A 242 3.84 42.46 3.83
CA THR A 242 3.87 42.42 2.37
C THR A 242 4.20 41.01 1.90
N VAL A 243 3.99 40.70 0.62
CA VAL A 243 4.48 39.45 0.03
C VAL A 243 5.99 39.34 0.25
N ALA A 244 6.39 38.56 1.25
CA ALA A 244 7.77 38.33 1.62
C ALA A 244 8.39 37.27 0.70
N GLU A 245 9.72 37.31 0.59
CA GLU A 245 10.52 36.31 -0.12
C GLU A 245 10.20 34.89 0.36
N TYR A 246 10.27 33.92 -0.54
CA TYR A 246 10.00 32.51 -0.27
C TYR A 246 10.94 31.92 0.79
N GLY A 247 10.34 31.31 1.82
CA GLY A 247 11.04 30.71 2.96
C GLY A 247 11.30 29.21 2.78
N GLY A 248 10.70 28.58 1.78
CA GLY A 248 10.87 27.15 1.49
C GLY A 248 9.75 26.27 2.04
N ILE A 249 10.05 24.98 2.15
CA ILE A 249 9.10 23.91 2.51
C ILE A 249 9.63 23.16 3.74
N PHE A 250 8.76 22.91 4.72
CA PHE A 250 9.10 22.17 5.93
C PHE A 250 7.94 21.29 6.42
N VAL A 251 8.28 20.22 7.14
CA VAL A 251 7.32 19.31 7.76
C VAL A 251 6.99 19.83 9.16
N ALA A 252 5.72 19.94 9.51
CA ALA A 252 5.26 20.56 10.75
C ALA A 252 5.82 19.85 11.99
N GLY A 253 5.82 18.51 12.03
CA GLY A 253 6.36 17.73 13.14
C GLY A 253 7.86 17.92 13.38
N GLN A 254 8.62 18.34 12.36
CA GLN A 254 10.08 18.59 12.47
C GLN A 254 10.41 20.04 12.81
N GLY A 255 9.43 20.94 12.74
CA GLY A 255 9.63 22.36 12.93
C GLY A 255 10.33 23.08 11.77
N PHE A 256 10.40 24.40 11.89
CA PHE A 256 10.83 25.33 10.85
C PHE A 256 12.31 25.18 10.44
N THR A 257 13.15 24.63 11.33
CA THR A 257 14.57 24.37 11.04
C THR A 257 14.77 23.30 9.97
N SER A 258 13.76 22.46 9.72
CA SER A 258 13.76 21.47 8.63
C SER A 258 13.48 22.09 7.25
N ARG A 259 13.36 23.41 7.13
CA ARG A 259 13.06 24.06 5.84
C ARG A 259 14.11 23.76 4.79
N THR A 260 13.63 23.49 3.58
CA THR A 260 14.45 23.40 2.38
C THR A 260 13.93 24.42 1.39
N LEU A 261 14.83 25.15 0.74
CA LEU A 261 14.49 26.08 -0.30
C LEU A 261 14.62 25.35 -1.65
N PRO A 262 13.51 25.02 -2.34
CA PRO A 262 13.54 24.55 -3.71
C PRO A 262 14.46 25.40 -4.58
N LYS A 263 15.12 24.82 -5.58
CA LYS A 263 15.88 25.56 -6.59
C LYS A 263 14.93 26.22 -7.58
N GLN A 264 15.12 27.52 -7.81
CA GLN A 264 14.23 28.30 -8.67
C GLN A 264 14.26 27.87 -10.14
N ASN A 265 13.12 27.98 -10.81
CA ASN A 265 12.98 27.78 -12.26
C ASN A 265 13.53 26.42 -12.73
N LEU A 266 13.24 25.39 -11.93
CA LEU A 266 13.59 24.00 -12.19
C LEU A 266 12.31 23.18 -12.14
N ASN A 267 11.51 23.25 -13.21
CA ASN A 267 10.22 22.57 -13.27
C ASN A 267 10.30 21.30 -14.12
N VAL A 268 9.56 20.28 -13.72
CA VAL A 268 9.48 18.97 -14.39
C VAL A 268 8.05 18.45 -14.32
N GLN A 269 7.69 17.60 -15.26
CA GLN A 269 6.38 16.95 -15.29
C GLN A 269 6.48 15.54 -14.73
N ASP A 270 5.51 15.16 -13.91
CA ASP A 270 5.34 13.76 -13.52
C ASP A 270 4.75 12.92 -14.68
N LYS A 271 4.55 11.63 -14.42
CA LYS A 271 3.95 10.69 -15.39
C LYS A 271 2.52 11.07 -15.82
N TYR A 272 1.87 11.97 -15.09
CA TYR A 272 0.53 12.46 -15.34
C TYR A 272 0.51 13.79 -16.12
N GLY A 273 1.69 14.33 -16.46
CA GLY A 273 1.82 15.61 -17.15
C GLY A 273 1.68 16.83 -16.24
N ILE A 274 1.64 16.63 -14.91
CA ILE A 274 1.50 17.71 -13.93
C ILE A 274 2.88 18.25 -13.56
N ALA A 275 3.09 19.54 -13.80
CA ALA A 275 4.37 20.19 -13.57
C ALA A 275 4.60 20.58 -12.09
N THR A 276 5.81 20.37 -11.59
CA THR A 276 6.30 21.00 -10.37
C THR A 276 6.38 22.52 -10.54
N ARG A 277 6.35 23.25 -9.42
CA ARG A 277 6.34 24.72 -9.40
C ARG A 277 7.40 25.22 -8.42
N THR A 278 8.45 25.78 -9.00
CA THR A 278 9.63 26.29 -8.28
C THR A 278 9.84 27.79 -8.48
N SER A 279 8.78 28.54 -8.84
CA SER A 279 8.82 29.97 -9.12
C SER A 279 9.14 30.85 -7.88
N TYR A 280 9.17 30.24 -6.69
CA TYR A 280 9.21 30.90 -5.38
C TYR A 280 7.93 31.70 -5.06
N ALA A 281 6.86 31.49 -5.83
CA ALA A 281 5.54 31.93 -5.44
C ALA A 281 5.08 31.11 -4.22
N HIS A 282 4.69 31.80 -3.16
CA HIS A 282 4.32 31.19 -1.87
C HIS A 282 2.93 30.50 -1.91
N ASP A 283 2.09 30.93 -2.84
CA ASP A 283 0.71 30.49 -3.07
C ASP A 283 0.59 29.50 -4.23
N ASP A 284 1.70 29.16 -4.87
CA ASP A 284 1.74 28.33 -6.07
C ASP A 284 2.88 27.30 -6.00
N VAL A 285 2.72 26.33 -5.11
CA VAL A 285 3.77 25.35 -4.76
C VAL A 285 3.35 23.97 -5.22
N ALA A 286 4.22 23.31 -5.98
CA ALA A 286 4.06 21.93 -6.41
C ALA A 286 5.39 21.20 -6.37
N VAL A 287 5.44 20.07 -5.68
CA VAL A 287 6.66 19.30 -5.45
C VAL A 287 6.42 17.82 -5.75
N LEU A 288 7.50 17.10 -6.03
CA LEU A 288 7.41 15.66 -6.27
C LEU A 288 7.17 14.92 -4.95
N TYR A 289 6.25 13.98 -4.99
CA TYR A 289 6.09 12.91 -4.01
C TYR A 289 6.63 11.62 -4.61
N ASN A 290 7.53 10.94 -3.89
CA ASN A 290 8.06 9.64 -4.30
C ASN A 290 7.15 8.52 -3.78
N ASN A 291 6.49 7.79 -4.69
CA ASN A 291 5.55 6.72 -4.33
C ASN A 291 6.22 5.46 -3.76
N GLN A 292 7.53 5.29 -3.92
CA GLN A 292 8.26 4.13 -3.37
C GLN A 292 8.85 4.42 -1.99
N LYS A 293 9.28 5.67 -1.77
CA LYS A 293 9.90 6.11 -0.52
C LYS A 293 8.94 6.84 0.43
N HIS A 294 7.75 7.18 -0.07
CA HIS A 294 6.73 7.95 0.64
C HIS A 294 7.28 9.25 1.24
N CYS A 295 8.02 10.01 0.43
CA CYS A 295 8.66 11.25 0.87
C CYS A 295 8.47 12.36 -0.18
N LEU A 296 8.51 13.62 0.25
CA LEU A 296 8.59 14.74 -0.70
C LEU A 296 10.03 14.90 -1.19
N VAL A 297 10.18 15.29 -2.44
CA VAL A 297 11.48 15.47 -3.09
C VAL A 297 11.61 16.91 -3.57
N VAL A 298 12.64 17.58 -3.10
CA VAL A 298 12.94 18.98 -3.40
C VAL A 298 14.41 19.10 -3.80
N ILE A 299 14.72 19.87 -4.84
CA ILE A 299 16.11 20.21 -5.17
C ILE A 299 16.50 21.42 -4.36
N ASP A 300 17.54 21.33 -3.52
CA ASP A 300 17.95 22.45 -2.69
C ASP A 300 18.67 23.54 -3.50
N ALA A 301 18.30 24.80 -3.29
CA ALA A 301 18.84 25.95 -4.02
C ALA A 301 20.31 26.23 -3.72
N GLY A 302 20.77 25.94 -2.49
CA GLY A 302 22.15 26.23 -2.07
C GLY A 302 23.15 25.20 -2.56
N THR A 303 22.74 23.93 -2.60
CA THR A 303 23.62 22.79 -2.88
C THR A 303 23.37 22.12 -4.23
N ASN A 304 22.22 22.37 -4.87
CA ASN A 304 21.72 21.64 -6.05
C ASN A 304 21.48 20.14 -5.80
N LEU A 305 21.49 19.70 -4.55
CA LEU A 305 21.29 18.30 -4.20
C LEU A 305 19.80 17.98 -4.05
N VAL A 306 19.43 16.75 -4.38
CA VAL A 306 18.11 16.22 -4.08
C VAL A 306 17.98 16.04 -2.57
N VAL A 307 16.96 16.66 -1.99
CA VAL A 307 16.56 16.53 -0.58
C VAL A 307 15.25 15.78 -0.51
N GLU A 308 15.26 14.66 0.20
CA GLU A 308 14.09 13.85 0.52
C GLU A 308 13.56 14.26 1.90
N LYS A 309 12.28 14.61 1.99
CA LYS A 309 11.60 15.00 3.23
C LYS A 309 10.69 13.87 3.70
N TYR A 310 11.10 13.21 4.77
CA TYR A 310 10.33 12.15 5.44
C TYR A 310 9.53 12.72 6.60
N ARG A 311 8.78 11.88 7.31
CA ARG A 311 8.11 12.23 8.57
C ARG A 311 9.12 12.56 9.68
N ASP A 312 10.21 11.81 9.76
CA ASP A 312 11.22 11.85 10.85
C ASP A 312 12.50 12.64 10.53
N GLY A 313 12.57 13.29 9.37
CA GLY A 313 13.67 14.19 9.04
C GLY A 313 13.89 14.37 7.54
N ASN A 314 14.80 15.29 7.22
CA ASN A 314 15.33 15.41 5.86
C ASN A 314 16.48 14.41 5.62
N HIS A 315 16.60 13.92 4.40
CA HIS A 315 17.79 13.22 3.89
C HIS A 315 18.32 13.97 2.68
N ILE A 316 19.52 14.54 2.82
CA ILE A 316 20.25 15.15 1.71
C ILE A 316 20.98 14.02 0.99
N THR A 317 20.65 13.80 -0.28
CA THR A 317 21.28 12.75 -1.09
C THR A 317 22.56 13.26 -1.76
N ASN A 318 23.30 12.35 -2.39
CA ASN A 318 24.45 12.70 -3.23
C ASN A 318 24.07 12.98 -4.69
N VAL A 319 22.77 13.01 -5.03
CA VAL A 319 22.30 13.25 -6.39
C VAL A 319 22.24 14.76 -6.63
N ALA A 320 23.05 15.26 -7.56
CA ALA A 320 23.08 16.67 -7.94
C ALA A 320 22.28 16.91 -9.23
N ILE A 321 21.40 17.90 -9.21
CA ILE A 321 20.54 18.29 -10.33
C ILE A 321 20.79 19.74 -10.70
N MET A 322 21.36 19.97 -11.87
CA MET A 322 21.81 21.30 -12.30
C MET A 322 20.80 22.02 -13.21
N ASN A 323 20.01 21.28 -13.98
CA ASN A 323 19.10 21.81 -14.99
C ASN A 323 17.84 20.93 -15.15
N GLU A 324 16.84 21.45 -15.85
CA GLU A 324 15.52 20.80 -16.02
C GLU A 324 15.62 19.44 -16.72
N SER A 325 16.49 19.28 -17.72
CA SER A 325 16.69 17.99 -18.41
C SER A 325 17.14 16.91 -17.43
N GLN A 326 18.14 17.20 -16.59
CA GLN A 326 18.60 16.26 -15.56
C GLN A 326 17.51 15.95 -14.54
N TYR A 327 16.71 16.96 -14.17
CA TYR A 327 15.61 16.74 -13.25
C TYR A 327 14.53 15.85 -13.89
N GLN A 328 14.18 16.09 -15.16
CA GLN A 328 13.19 15.30 -15.88
C GLN A 328 13.66 13.86 -16.06
N ASP A 329 14.94 13.65 -16.36
CA ASP A 329 15.53 12.30 -16.41
C ASP A 329 15.45 11.60 -15.04
N TYR A 330 15.70 12.33 -13.95
CA TYR A 330 15.50 11.80 -12.60
C TYR A 330 14.05 11.40 -12.34
N VAL A 331 13.07 12.22 -12.76
CA VAL A 331 11.64 11.92 -12.63
C VAL A 331 11.23 10.72 -13.47
N ASN A 332 11.66 10.66 -14.74
CA ASN A 332 11.32 9.59 -15.66
C ASN A 332 11.81 8.21 -15.20
N ASN A 333 12.88 8.18 -14.40
CA ASN A 333 13.47 6.95 -13.86
C ASN A 333 12.86 6.51 -12.51
N GLY A 334 11.90 7.24 -11.94
CA GLY A 334 11.25 6.89 -10.69
C GLY A 334 9.72 6.90 -10.76
N ASP A 335 9.08 6.47 -9.68
CA ASP A 335 7.62 6.57 -9.52
C ASP A 335 7.30 7.82 -8.70
N PHE A 336 7.11 8.93 -9.41
CA PHE A 336 6.79 10.21 -8.80
C PHE A 336 5.38 10.68 -9.15
N THR A 337 4.83 11.49 -8.26
CA THR A 337 3.56 12.21 -8.46
C THR A 337 3.73 13.62 -7.97
N THR A 338 3.33 14.60 -8.76
CA THR A 338 3.39 16.00 -8.38
C THR A 338 2.25 16.29 -7.40
N LEU A 339 2.61 16.59 -6.15
CA LEU A 339 1.70 17.06 -5.12
C LEU A 339 1.68 18.59 -5.13
N ILE A 340 0.52 19.17 -5.41
CA ILE A 340 0.31 20.62 -5.44
C ILE A 340 -0.35 21.06 -4.14
N PHE A 341 0.20 22.08 -3.50
CA PHE A 341 -0.33 22.61 -2.24
C PHE A 341 -1.44 23.63 -2.50
N ILE A 342 -2.40 23.70 -1.60
CA ILE A 342 -3.47 24.69 -1.67
C ILE A 342 -3.07 25.96 -0.92
N ALA A 343 -3.35 27.13 -1.48
CA ALA A 343 -3.08 28.40 -0.81
C ALA A 343 -3.92 28.50 0.47
N ASN A 344 -3.28 28.89 1.58
CA ASN A 344 -3.91 28.89 2.90
C ASN A 344 -5.01 29.95 3.06
N THR A 345 -5.09 30.89 2.11
CA THR A 345 -6.07 31.99 2.07
C THR A 345 -7.08 31.85 0.93
N LEU A 346 -7.10 30.72 0.22
CA LEU A 346 -8.00 30.52 -0.92
C LEU A 346 -9.44 30.54 -0.44
N ALA A 347 -10.23 31.49 -0.92
CA ALA A 347 -11.64 31.66 -0.54
C ALA A 347 -12.56 30.62 -1.18
N GLN A 348 -12.51 30.57 -2.50
CA GLN A 348 -13.39 29.79 -3.37
C GLN A 348 -12.55 29.30 -4.55
N PRO A 349 -12.75 28.05 -5.01
CA PRO A 349 -12.14 27.59 -6.24
C PRO A 349 -12.80 28.25 -7.46
N HIS A 350 -12.19 28.09 -8.64
CA HIS A 350 -12.63 28.72 -9.89
C HIS A 350 -13.35 27.76 -10.84
N GLY A 351 -14.49 28.18 -11.41
CA GLY A 351 -15.23 27.40 -12.41
C GLY A 351 -15.57 28.23 -13.64
N ILE A 352 -16.26 27.62 -14.60
CA ILE A 352 -16.78 28.32 -15.78
C ILE A 352 -18.23 28.71 -15.50
N ASN A 353 -18.49 30.00 -15.50
CA ASN A 353 -19.84 30.55 -15.38
C ASN A 353 -20.65 30.20 -16.64
N ARG A 354 -21.83 29.58 -16.48
CA ARG A 354 -22.65 29.15 -17.63
C ARG A 354 -23.20 30.30 -18.46
N TYR A 355 -23.39 31.47 -17.87
CA TYR A 355 -23.97 32.61 -18.57
C TYR A 355 -22.90 33.38 -19.34
N THR A 356 -21.77 33.66 -18.70
CA THR A 356 -20.70 34.48 -19.32
C THR A 356 -19.69 33.63 -20.10
N HIS A 357 -19.64 32.32 -19.86
CA HIS A 357 -18.60 31.40 -20.37
C HIS A 357 -17.17 31.82 -20.00
N VAL A 358 -17.03 32.65 -18.96
CA VAL A 358 -15.74 33.08 -18.42
C VAL A 358 -15.41 32.24 -17.21
N GLU A 359 -14.12 31.96 -17.03
CA GLU A 359 -13.63 31.37 -15.81
C GLU A 359 -13.51 32.41 -14.69
N ASP A 360 -14.20 32.18 -13.59
CA ASP A 360 -14.30 33.08 -12.45
C ASP A 360 -14.30 32.29 -11.13
N ALA A 361 -14.01 32.98 -10.03
CA ALA A 361 -14.16 32.40 -8.70
C ALA A 361 -15.63 32.00 -8.51
N LEU A 362 -15.88 30.78 -8.04
CA LEU A 362 -17.21 30.27 -7.79
C LEU A 362 -17.89 31.15 -6.75
N SER A 363 -18.80 32.00 -7.20
CA SER A 363 -19.33 33.14 -6.48
C SER A 363 -20.07 32.77 -5.20
N SER A 364 -20.11 33.70 -4.25
CA SER A 364 -20.99 33.62 -3.09
C SER A 364 -22.45 34.04 -3.40
N TYR A 365 -22.90 33.90 -4.64
CA TYR A 365 -24.25 34.21 -5.08
C TYR A 365 -24.80 33.05 -5.90
N ALA A 366 -26.13 32.92 -5.96
CA ALA A 366 -26.79 31.91 -6.77
C ALA A 366 -26.47 32.10 -8.26
N GLN A 367 -25.51 31.32 -8.74
CA GLN A 367 -25.03 31.29 -10.11
C GLN A 367 -24.79 29.85 -10.54
N ASN A 368 -24.81 29.65 -11.86
CA ASN A 368 -24.69 28.33 -12.45
C ASN A 368 -23.28 28.15 -13.01
N TYR A 369 -22.64 27.07 -12.60
CA TYR A 369 -21.25 26.77 -12.93
C TYR A 369 -21.11 25.38 -13.49
N PHE A 370 -19.99 25.17 -14.18
CA PHE A 370 -19.48 23.86 -14.52
C PHE A 370 -17.96 23.94 -14.68
N GLY A 371 -17.30 22.80 -14.66
CA GLY A 371 -15.87 22.72 -14.92
C GLY A 371 -15.26 21.50 -14.28
N TYR A 372 -13.95 21.55 -14.12
CA TYR A 372 -13.19 20.51 -13.45
C TYR A 372 -12.04 21.12 -12.62
N PHE A 373 -11.61 20.39 -11.60
CA PHE A 373 -10.37 20.60 -10.88
C PHE A 373 -9.52 19.34 -11.06
N GLY A 374 -8.37 19.44 -11.72
CA GLY A 374 -7.56 18.28 -12.09
C GLY A 374 -6.75 18.53 -13.36
N ALA A 375 -6.52 17.49 -14.15
CA ALA A 375 -5.83 17.57 -15.43
C ALA A 375 -6.63 16.83 -16.53
N ILE A 376 -7.14 17.58 -17.52
CA ILE A 376 -7.94 17.03 -18.63
C ILE A 376 -7.43 17.63 -19.94
N GLY A 377 -7.18 16.78 -20.93
CA GLY A 377 -6.82 17.23 -22.29
C GLY A 377 -5.56 18.10 -22.36
N GLY A 378 -4.61 17.90 -21.42
CA GLY A 378 -3.38 18.69 -21.30
C GLY A 378 -3.52 20.03 -20.57
N GLU A 379 -4.73 20.41 -20.16
CA GLU A 379 -4.97 21.57 -19.30
C GLU A 379 -4.99 21.14 -17.82
N VAL A 380 -4.29 21.87 -16.96
CA VAL A 380 -4.12 21.57 -15.53
C VAL A 380 -4.75 22.67 -14.68
N LYS A 381 -5.87 22.36 -14.02
CA LYS A 381 -6.63 23.23 -13.11
C LYS A 381 -6.60 22.68 -11.68
N MET A 382 -5.42 22.68 -11.07
CA MET A 382 -5.22 22.02 -9.78
C MET A 382 -4.45 22.90 -8.80
N ALA A 383 -5.04 23.05 -7.61
CA ALA A 383 -4.53 23.75 -6.43
C ALA A 383 -4.00 25.19 -6.70
N GLY A 384 -3.09 25.68 -5.87
CA GLY A 384 -2.60 27.06 -5.88
C GLY A 384 -3.59 28.04 -5.27
N ASN A 385 -3.66 29.26 -5.83
CA ASN A 385 -4.54 30.33 -5.39
C ASN A 385 -5.89 30.39 -6.13
N LYS A 386 -6.24 29.34 -6.90
CA LYS A 386 -7.46 29.32 -7.73
C LYS A 386 -8.26 28.04 -7.69
N TYR A 387 -7.65 26.86 -7.59
CA TYR A 387 -8.38 25.60 -7.74
C TYR A 387 -8.25 24.71 -6.51
N ASN A 388 -9.10 23.69 -6.46
CA ASN A 388 -8.95 22.59 -5.53
C ASN A 388 -7.92 21.56 -6.04
N ALA A 389 -7.54 20.63 -5.17
CA ALA A 389 -6.71 19.49 -5.55
C ALA A 389 -7.22 18.21 -4.89
N HIS A 390 -7.32 17.15 -5.67
CA HIS A 390 -7.83 15.86 -5.21
C HIS A 390 -6.86 14.75 -5.62
N TYR A 391 -6.62 13.83 -4.70
CA TYR A 391 -5.73 12.68 -4.89
C TYR A 391 -6.34 11.42 -4.30
N LEU A 392 -6.01 10.27 -4.87
CA LEU A 392 -6.16 8.95 -4.25
C LEU A 392 -4.86 8.53 -3.60
N PHE A 393 -4.97 7.82 -2.48
CA PHE A 393 -3.90 7.01 -1.92
C PHE A 393 -4.32 5.54 -1.99
N THR A 394 -3.80 4.83 -3.00
CA THR A 394 -4.28 3.50 -3.40
C THR A 394 -3.94 2.41 -2.37
N ALA A 395 -4.43 1.19 -2.59
CA ALA A 395 -4.13 0.04 -1.74
C ALA A 395 -2.63 -0.30 -1.76
N GLU A 396 -1.95 -0.01 -2.88
CA GLU A 396 -0.51 -0.15 -3.08
C GLU A 396 0.28 1.05 -2.52
N GLN A 397 -0.35 1.91 -1.73
CA GLN A 397 0.24 3.11 -1.14
C GLN A 397 0.77 4.12 -2.17
N LYS A 398 0.18 4.15 -3.37
CA LYS A 398 0.53 5.12 -4.41
C LYS A 398 -0.37 6.34 -4.33
N LEU A 399 0.22 7.52 -4.44
CA LEU A 399 -0.51 8.76 -4.60
C LEU A 399 -0.83 8.97 -6.08
N GLU A 400 -2.09 9.21 -6.42
CA GLU A 400 -2.53 9.43 -7.79
C GLU A 400 -3.46 10.66 -7.86
N PRO A 401 -3.25 11.61 -8.77
CA PRO A 401 -4.14 12.76 -8.94
C PRO A 401 -5.50 12.35 -9.50
N VAL A 402 -6.52 13.14 -9.17
CA VAL A 402 -7.93 12.89 -9.54
C VAL A 402 -8.51 14.11 -10.21
N ASN A 403 -9.30 13.87 -11.26
CA ASN A 403 -10.19 14.85 -11.85
C ASN A 403 -11.47 14.95 -11.02
N TYR A 404 -11.74 16.13 -10.51
CA TYR A 404 -13.01 16.49 -9.89
C TYR A 404 -13.80 17.29 -10.92
N CYS A 405 -14.75 16.66 -11.59
CA CYS A 405 -15.64 17.31 -12.56
C CYS A 405 -16.92 17.72 -11.85
N PHE A 406 -17.45 18.91 -12.13
CA PHE A 406 -18.66 19.37 -11.46
C PHE A 406 -19.59 20.16 -12.38
N THR A 407 -20.87 20.09 -12.04
CA THR A 407 -21.90 21.00 -12.56
C THR A 407 -22.74 21.47 -11.39
N SER A 408 -23.06 22.76 -11.37
CA SER A 408 -23.84 23.37 -10.31
C SER A 408 -24.92 24.29 -10.85
N ASN A 409 -26.11 24.18 -10.29
CA ASN A 409 -27.28 25.00 -10.57
C ASN A 409 -27.80 25.59 -9.26
N SER A 410 -27.69 26.90 -9.07
CA SER A 410 -28.21 27.56 -7.87
C SER A 410 -29.30 28.56 -8.27
N GLU A 411 -30.51 28.40 -7.75
CA GLU A 411 -31.58 29.38 -7.96
C GLU A 411 -31.54 30.49 -6.91
N PRO A 412 -31.61 31.77 -7.33
CA PRO A 412 -31.69 32.88 -6.39
C PRO A 412 -33.00 32.82 -5.60
N TYR A 413 -33.01 33.44 -4.42
CA TYR A 413 -34.22 33.57 -3.62
C TYR A 413 -35.36 34.24 -4.43
N HIS A 414 -36.58 33.72 -4.29
CA HIS A 414 -37.78 34.39 -4.80
C HIS A 414 -38.95 34.27 -3.83
N THR A 415 -39.84 35.28 -3.86
CA THR A 415 -40.96 35.40 -2.93
C THR A 415 -42.31 34.98 -3.51
N ALA A 416 -42.37 34.54 -4.78
CA ALA A 416 -43.63 34.40 -5.51
C ALA A 416 -43.88 33.02 -6.18
N TYR A 417 -42.91 32.10 -6.21
CA TYR A 417 -43.00 30.88 -7.04
C TYR A 417 -42.45 29.62 -6.36
N GLY A 418 -42.86 29.37 -5.10
CA GLY A 418 -42.35 28.23 -4.32
C GLY A 418 -41.01 28.55 -3.63
N PRO A 419 -40.40 27.58 -2.94
CA PRO A 419 -39.04 27.71 -2.43
C PRO A 419 -38.00 27.49 -3.53
N SER A 420 -36.92 28.26 -3.51
CA SER A 420 -35.78 28.12 -4.42
C SER A 420 -35.01 26.81 -4.20
N GLU A 421 -34.45 26.25 -5.28
CA GLU A 421 -33.70 25.00 -5.26
C GLU A 421 -32.24 25.17 -5.71
N GLY A 422 -31.42 24.22 -5.29
CA GLY A 422 -30.03 24.14 -5.67
C GLY A 422 -29.62 22.69 -5.93
N GLU A 423 -28.98 22.42 -7.07
CA GLU A 423 -28.36 21.13 -7.39
C GLU A 423 -26.87 21.19 -7.75
N VAL A 424 -26.06 20.32 -7.16
CA VAL A 424 -24.68 20.06 -7.60
C VAL A 424 -24.48 18.58 -7.92
N ASN A 425 -23.78 18.33 -9.02
CA ASN A 425 -23.28 17.03 -9.42
C ASN A 425 -21.77 17.08 -9.45
N VAL A 426 -21.13 16.05 -8.92
CA VAL A 426 -19.67 15.88 -8.92
C VAL A 426 -19.34 14.49 -9.43
N ALA A 427 -18.43 14.40 -10.39
CA ALA A 427 -17.81 13.15 -10.80
C ALA A 427 -16.33 13.18 -10.43
N LEU A 428 -15.87 12.13 -9.75
CA LEU A 428 -14.45 11.87 -9.53
C LEU A 428 -13.97 10.89 -10.60
N GLU A 429 -12.95 11.27 -11.34
CA GLU A 429 -12.36 10.46 -12.41
C GLU A 429 -10.85 10.34 -12.18
N ARG A 430 -10.28 9.18 -12.49
CA ARG A 430 -8.84 9.10 -12.72
C ARG A 430 -8.46 9.98 -13.90
N LEU A 431 -7.18 10.30 -14.03
CA LEU A 431 -6.72 11.14 -15.16
C LEU A 431 -6.84 10.46 -16.53
N ASP A 432 -6.97 9.13 -16.58
CA ASP A 432 -7.29 8.38 -17.80
C ASP A 432 -8.79 8.39 -18.17
N GLY A 433 -9.63 9.00 -17.33
CA GLY A 433 -11.08 9.09 -17.51
C GLY A 433 -11.88 7.96 -16.86
N GLU A 434 -11.25 7.03 -16.13
CA GLU A 434 -12.01 6.03 -15.35
C GLU A 434 -12.84 6.73 -14.26
N LEU A 435 -14.17 6.54 -14.31
CA LEU A 435 -15.08 7.06 -13.28
C LEU A 435 -14.88 6.30 -11.96
N LEU A 436 -14.45 7.02 -10.92
CA LEU A 436 -14.29 6.51 -9.56
C LEU A 436 -15.58 6.61 -8.76
N GLY A 437 -16.38 7.65 -9.00
CA GLY A 437 -17.63 7.88 -8.31
C GLY A 437 -18.35 9.12 -8.83
N SER A 438 -19.68 9.13 -8.72
CA SER A 438 -20.52 10.28 -9.06
C SER A 438 -21.47 10.57 -7.90
N TYR A 439 -21.58 11.83 -7.53
CA TYR A 439 -22.26 12.28 -6.33
C TYR A 439 -23.19 13.44 -6.66
N TYR A 440 -24.37 13.37 -6.08
CA TYR A 440 -25.44 14.33 -6.26
C TYR A 440 -25.81 14.93 -4.91
N PHE A 441 -25.94 16.25 -4.85
CA PHE A 441 -26.51 16.93 -3.70
C PHE A 441 -27.52 17.98 -4.17
N CYS A 442 -28.69 17.95 -3.55
CA CYS A 442 -29.73 18.93 -3.77
C CYS A 442 -30.15 19.55 -2.44
N SER A 443 -30.36 20.86 -2.46
CA SER A 443 -30.90 21.64 -1.36
C SER A 443 -32.12 22.41 -1.81
N ARG A 444 -33.07 22.57 -0.90
CA ARG A 444 -34.31 23.30 -1.11
C ARG A 444 -34.58 24.16 0.10
N ALA A 445 -34.96 25.42 -0.11
CA ALA A 445 -35.34 26.28 0.98
C ALA A 445 -36.64 25.80 1.66
N ASP A 446 -36.70 25.85 2.99
CA ASP A 446 -37.92 25.49 3.73
C ASP A 446 -39.05 26.54 3.56
N ASN A 447 -38.68 27.79 3.27
CA ASN A 447 -39.60 28.92 3.21
C ASN A 447 -39.36 29.79 1.97
N TRP A 448 -40.39 30.50 1.53
CA TRP A 448 -40.29 31.46 0.43
C TRP A 448 -39.46 32.69 0.84
N GLY A 449 -38.76 33.29 -0.13
CA GLY A 449 -37.85 34.42 0.13
C GLY A 449 -36.47 34.01 0.68
N TYR A 450 -36.16 32.71 0.68
CA TYR A 450 -34.85 32.16 1.03
C TYR A 450 -34.20 31.54 -0.21
N ASP A 451 -32.88 31.60 -0.28
CA ASP A 451 -32.07 31.03 -1.35
C ASP A 451 -31.98 29.49 -1.21
N GLY A 452 -31.90 28.77 -2.34
CA GLY A 452 -31.74 27.31 -2.34
C GLY A 452 -30.39 26.85 -1.79
N GLY A 453 -29.44 27.77 -1.60
CA GLY A 453 -28.10 27.54 -1.09
C GLY A 453 -27.07 27.74 -2.19
N ILE A 454 -25.87 28.20 -1.81
CA ILE A 454 -24.73 28.31 -2.73
C ILE A 454 -24.01 26.96 -2.74
N ILE A 455 -24.25 26.19 -3.78
CA ILE A 455 -23.90 24.76 -3.82
C ILE A 455 -22.77 24.43 -4.79
N ALA A 456 -22.22 25.40 -5.52
CA ALA A 456 -21.20 25.16 -6.55
C ALA A 456 -19.94 24.46 -6.02
N THR A 457 -19.82 24.37 -4.70
CA THR A 457 -18.75 23.71 -3.97
C THR A 457 -19.27 22.95 -2.75
N SER A 458 -20.56 22.61 -2.71
CA SER A 458 -21.14 22.01 -1.51
C SER A 458 -20.57 20.62 -1.27
N ILE A 459 -20.39 19.78 -2.28
CA ILE A 459 -19.66 18.51 -2.12
C ILE A 459 -18.15 18.80 -2.07
N GLN A 460 -17.58 19.12 -0.91
CA GLN A 460 -16.16 19.47 -0.84
C GLN A 460 -15.27 18.29 -1.22
N ALA A 461 -15.55 17.14 -0.64
CA ALA A 461 -14.76 15.94 -0.79
C ALA A 461 -15.64 14.73 -0.52
N MET A 462 -15.48 13.68 -1.32
CA MET A 462 -16.19 12.42 -1.14
C MET A 462 -15.23 11.29 -1.49
N ASN A 463 -14.96 10.39 -0.56
CA ASN A 463 -14.05 9.29 -0.79
C ASN A 463 -14.71 8.25 -1.71
N PRO A 464 -14.15 7.93 -2.90
CA PRO A 464 -14.71 6.90 -3.77
C PRO A 464 -14.66 5.49 -3.17
N TYR A 465 -13.77 5.22 -2.20
CA TYR A 465 -13.67 3.91 -1.55
C TYR A 465 -14.75 3.70 -0.49
N SER A 466 -15.02 4.68 0.37
CA SER A 466 -16.00 4.57 1.47
C SER A 466 -17.35 5.23 1.17
N ASN A 467 -17.44 6.04 0.12
CA ASN A 467 -18.56 6.92 -0.20
C ASN A 467 -18.88 7.89 0.95
N ILE A 468 -17.89 8.24 1.75
CA ILE A 468 -18.01 9.16 2.88
C ILE A 468 -17.23 10.42 2.60
N GLY A 469 -17.82 11.56 2.97
CA GLY A 469 -17.30 12.86 2.60
C GLY A 469 -17.79 13.99 3.46
N ILE A 470 -17.47 15.21 3.02
CA ILE A 470 -17.94 16.45 3.60
C ILE A 470 -18.79 17.18 2.57
N ILE A 471 -20.01 17.52 3.00
CA ILE A 471 -20.81 18.56 2.36
C ILE A 471 -20.65 19.87 3.15
N ASN A 472 -20.42 20.99 2.47
CA ASN A 472 -20.31 22.32 3.05
C ASN A 472 -21.42 23.22 2.53
N GLU A 473 -22.21 23.77 3.44
CA GLU A 473 -23.22 24.76 3.13
C GLU A 473 -22.61 26.14 3.42
N GLN A 474 -22.04 26.78 2.40
CA GLN A 474 -21.59 28.16 2.53
C GLN A 474 -22.72 29.10 2.18
N TYR A 475 -23.23 29.77 3.20
CA TYR A 475 -24.38 30.68 3.18
C TYR A 475 -25.75 29.99 3.25
N LEU A 476 -26.19 29.72 4.48
CA LEU A 476 -27.59 29.52 4.82
C LEU A 476 -28.05 30.71 5.67
N TYR A 477 -28.87 31.59 5.10
CA TYR A 477 -29.51 32.69 5.83
C TYR A 477 -28.55 33.54 6.69
N ASN A 478 -27.54 34.16 6.06
CA ASN A 478 -26.50 34.97 6.73
C ASN A 478 -25.62 34.20 7.72
N ARG A 479 -25.59 32.86 7.67
CA ARG A 479 -24.67 32.03 8.46
C ARG A 479 -23.56 31.46 7.60
N TYR A 480 -22.36 31.39 8.17
CA TYR A 480 -21.17 30.82 7.57
C TYR A 480 -20.79 29.52 8.28
N GLY A 481 -20.33 28.52 7.51
CA GLY A 481 -19.64 27.33 8.03
C GLY A 481 -20.53 26.24 8.60
N LEU A 482 -21.39 25.62 7.78
CA LEU A 482 -22.01 24.36 8.16
C LEU A 482 -21.49 23.22 7.30
N ALA A 483 -20.34 22.68 7.71
CA ALA A 483 -19.82 21.43 7.17
C ALA A 483 -20.48 20.24 7.89
N ARG A 484 -20.93 19.25 7.13
CA ARG A 484 -21.45 17.98 7.65
C ARG A 484 -20.70 16.83 7.04
N THR A 485 -20.42 15.80 7.82
CA THR A 485 -20.06 14.51 7.23
C THR A 485 -21.31 13.90 6.63
N CYS A 486 -21.15 13.12 5.56
CA CYS A 486 -22.23 12.37 4.96
C CYS A 486 -21.72 11.06 4.34
N ARG A 487 -22.64 10.12 4.12
CA ARG A 487 -22.42 8.93 3.28
C ARG A 487 -23.32 9.01 2.05
N ALA A 488 -22.74 8.94 0.85
CA ALA A 488 -23.48 8.82 -0.39
C ALA A 488 -24.11 7.42 -0.50
N ILE A 489 -25.34 7.36 -1.04
CA ILE A 489 -26.16 6.16 -1.15
C ILE A 489 -25.89 5.43 -2.46
#